data_AF-A0A7R9B945-F1
#
_entry.id   AF-A0A7R9B945-F1
#
_cell.length_a   1.000
_cell.length_b   1.000
_cell.length_c   1.000
_cell.angle_alpha   90.00
_cell.angle_beta   90.00
_cell.angle_gamma   90.00
#
_symmetry.space_group_name_H-M   'P 1'
#
loop_
_entity.id
_entity.type
_entity.pdbx_description
1 polymer ?
#
loop_
_entity_poly.entity_id
_entity_poly.type
_entity_poly.pdbx_seq_one_letter_code
_entity_poly.pdbx_strand_id
1 'polypeptide(L)'
;MYAVCFTLKSFANIYAQTYPGINIKEFSRRLWGDIYFNSKTRKFTKKPPHGTAQRSFVEFILEPLYKVFAQVVGDVDTTLPTVLEELGIRLSKEEMKLNIRPLLRLVCTKFLGDFNGNVNI
;
A
#
# COMPACT_ATOMS: atom_id res chain seq x y z
N MET A 1 14.36 10.77 3.06
CA MET A 1 13.94 9.91 4.19
C MET A 1 12.83 8.95 3.72
N TYR A 2 13.17 7.93 2.92
CA TYR A 2 12.26 6.88 2.39
C TYR A 2 11.26 7.21 1.26
N ALA A 3 11.12 8.47 0.82
CA ALA A 3 10.30 8.84 -0.35
C ALA A 3 8.83 8.36 -0.30
N VAL A 4 8.25 8.29 0.90
CA VAL A 4 6.82 7.98 1.09
C VAL A 4 6.03 9.28 1.09
N CYS A 5 5.20 9.44 0.06
CA CYS A 5 4.17 10.46 -0.01
C CYS A 5 3.07 9.89 -0.91
N PHE A 6 1.82 10.17 -0.58
CA PHE A 6 0.66 9.71 -1.33
C PHE A 6 -0.55 10.54 -0.94
N THR A 7 -1.52 10.58 -1.84
CA THR A 7 -2.90 10.96 -1.52
C THR A 7 -3.75 9.70 -1.47
N LEU A 8 -4.95 9.78 -0.89
CA LEU A 8 -5.89 8.66 -0.93
C LEU A 8 -6.23 8.26 -2.37
N LYS A 9 -6.23 9.22 -3.30
CA LYS A 9 -6.47 8.99 -4.73
C LYS A 9 -5.31 8.26 -5.39
N SER A 10 -4.06 8.63 -5.10
CA SER A 10 -2.90 7.93 -5.66
C SER A 10 -2.80 6.51 -5.11
N PHE A 11 -3.08 6.30 -3.81
CA PHE A 11 -3.12 4.96 -3.23
C PHE A 11 -4.26 4.11 -3.78
N ALA A 12 -5.45 4.70 -3.97
CA ALA A 12 -6.57 4.04 -4.65
C ALA A 12 -6.25 3.62 -6.09
N ASN A 13 -5.43 4.40 -6.79
CA ASN A 13 -4.98 4.07 -8.15
C ASN A 13 -4.08 2.83 -8.18
N ILE A 14 -3.19 2.66 -7.18
CA ILE A 14 -2.37 1.44 -7.03
C ILE A 14 -3.28 0.21 -6.95
N TYR A 15 -4.29 0.26 -6.09
CA TYR A 15 -5.28 -0.83 -6.00
C TYR A 15 -6.04 -1.08 -7.30
N ALA A 16 -6.42 -0.04 -8.03
CA ALA A 16 -7.15 -0.18 -9.30
C ALA A 16 -6.29 -0.80 -10.42
N GLN A 17 -4.96 -0.65 -10.37
CA GLN A 17 -4.03 -1.31 -11.29
C GLN A 17 -3.92 -2.81 -10.99
N THR A 18 -3.95 -3.21 -9.72
CA THR A 18 -3.88 -4.62 -9.30
C THR A 18 -5.22 -5.34 -9.41
N TYR A 19 -6.33 -4.64 -9.10
CA TYR A 19 -7.67 -5.22 -9.02
C TYR A 19 -8.64 -4.52 -9.99
N PRO A 20 -8.98 -5.17 -11.12
CA PRO A 20 -9.93 -4.63 -12.09
C PRO A 20 -11.30 -4.33 -11.46
N GLY A 21 -11.92 -3.22 -11.86
CA GLY A 21 -13.27 -2.84 -11.45
C GLY A 21 -13.34 -1.92 -10.21
N ILE A 22 -12.21 -1.54 -9.61
CA ILE A 22 -12.19 -0.53 -8.55
C ILE A 22 -12.40 0.87 -9.13
N ASN A 23 -13.45 1.57 -8.67
CA ASN A 23 -13.63 2.99 -8.95
C ASN A 23 -12.73 3.82 -8.03
N ILE A 24 -11.65 4.39 -8.58
CA ILE A 24 -10.62 5.14 -7.84
C ILE A 24 -11.22 6.27 -6.99
N LYS A 25 -12.15 7.06 -7.57
CA LYS A 25 -12.75 8.21 -6.88
C LYS A 25 -13.56 7.74 -5.67
N GLU A 26 -14.42 6.75 -5.86
CA GLU A 26 -15.28 6.25 -4.78
C GLU A 26 -14.47 5.52 -3.71
N PHE A 27 -13.48 4.71 -4.11
CA PHE A 27 -12.60 4.02 -3.18
C PHE A 27 -11.78 5.01 -2.35
N SER A 28 -11.16 6.01 -2.98
CA SER A 28 -10.36 7.03 -2.27
C SER A 28 -11.16 7.79 -1.20
N ARG A 29 -12.45 8.05 -1.42
CA ARG A 29 -13.33 8.70 -0.44
C ARG A 29 -13.62 7.82 0.78
N ARG A 30 -13.50 6.50 0.61
CA ARG A 30 -13.77 5.49 1.66
C ARG A 30 -12.53 5.09 2.45
N LEU A 31 -11.34 5.49 1.99
CA LEU A 31 -10.07 5.17 2.64
C LEU A 31 -9.80 5.99 3.91
N TRP A 32 -10.57 7.03 4.23
CA TRP A 32 -10.36 7.89 5.41
C TRP A 32 -11.63 8.11 6.22
N GLY A 33 -11.43 8.44 7.51
CA GLY A 33 -12.49 8.68 8.48
C GLY A 33 -12.96 7.42 9.22
N ASP A 34 -14.14 7.50 9.82
CA ASP A 34 -14.82 6.38 10.50
C ASP A 34 -15.48 5.44 9.49
N ILE A 35 -14.68 4.87 8.60
CA ILE A 35 -15.13 3.91 7.58
C ILE A 35 -14.38 2.61 7.76
N TYR A 36 -15.10 1.50 7.68
CA TYR A 36 -14.61 0.14 7.88
C TYR A 36 -14.96 -0.70 6.66
N PHE A 37 -14.16 -1.72 6.36
CA PHE A 37 -14.49 -2.68 5.32
C PHE A 37 -15.01 -3.98 5.94
N ASN A 38 -16.10 -4.49 5.40
CA ASN A 38 -16.65 -5.78 5.78
C ASN A 38 -16.26 -6.81 4.72
N SER A 39 -15.27 -7.65 5.03
CA SER A 39 -14.74 -8.67 4.12
C SER A 39 -15.78 -9.69 3.65
N LYS A 40 -16.78 -10.01 4.48
CA LYS A 40 -17.85 -10.96 4.14
C LYS A 40 -18.82 -10.40 3.10
N THR A 41 -19.20 -9.13 3.23
CA THR A 41 -20.17 -8.48 2.32
C THR A 41 -19.50 -7.69 1.19
N ARG A 42 -18.18 -7.49 1.28
CA ARG A 42 -17.36 -6.65 0.40
C ARG A 42 -17.86 -5.21 0.30
N LYS A 43 -18.40 -4.68 1.40
CA LYS A 43 -18.96 -3.32 1.49
C LYS A 43 -18.25 -2.50 2.56
N PHE A 44 -18.22 -1.19 2.32
CA PHE A 44 -17.77 -0.21 3.30
C PHE A 44 -18.92 0.21 4.21
N THR A 45 -18.67 0.32 5.51
CA THR A 45 -19.66 0.68 6.53
C THR A 45 -19.11 1.75 7.45
N LYS A 46 -19.98 2.60 8.01
CA LYS A 46 -19.59 3.59 9.03
C LYS A 46 -19.55 3.00 10.45
N LYS A 47 -20.17 1.83 10.64
CA LYS A 47 -20.13 1.08 11.88
C LYS A 47 -19.12 -0.06 11.74
N PRO A 48 -18.33 -0.35 12.79
CA PRO A 48 -17.40 -1.46 12.77
C PRO A 48 -18.19 -2.78 12.62
N PRO A 49 -17.86 -3.65 11.64
CA PRO A 49 -18.56 -4.91 11.43
C PRO A 49 -18.33 -5.94 12.55
N HIS A 50 -17.27 -5.78 13.34
CA HIS A 50 -16.93 -6.57 14.53
C HIS A 50 -16.05 -5.74 15.46
N GLY A 51 -15.94 -6.14 16.73
CA GLY A 51 -15.26 -5.35 17.78
C GLY A 51 -13.78 -5.04 17.52
N THR A 52 -13.10 -5.83 16.68
CA THR A 52 -11.70 -5.64 16.30
C THR A 52 -11.54 -5.04 14.90
N ALA A 53 -12.61 -4.48 14.33
CA ALA A 53 -12.56 -3.91 12.97
C ALA A 53 -11.58 -2.74 12.91
N GLN A 54 -10.64 -2.85 11.97
CA GLN A 54 -9.75 -1.75 11.66
C GLN A 54 -10.43 -0.76 10.72
N ARG A 55 -10.05 0.51 10.85
CA ARG A 55 -10.47 1.55 9.91
C ARG A 55 -9.90 1.21 8.54
N SER A 56 -10.61 1.63 7.49
CA SER A 56 -10.19 1.40 6.10
C SER A 56 -8.80 1.98 5.82
N PHE A 57 -8.44 3.10 6.45
CA PHE A 57 -7.07 3.63 6.35
C PHE A 57 -6.02 2.67 6.93
N VAL A 58 -6.31 2.04 8.07
CA VAL A 58 -5.39 1.11 8.72
C VAL A 58 -5.23 -0.13 7.85
N GLU A 59 -6.35 -0.75 7.47
CA GLU A 59 -6.40 -2.00 6.72
C GLU A 59 -5.81 -1.87 5.30
N PHE A 60 -6.16 -0.82 4.56
CA PHE A 60 -5.77 -0.68 3.15
C PHE A 60 -4.54 0.19 2.91
N ILE A 61 -4.05 0.93 3.90
CA ILE A 61 -2.87 1.80 3.70
C ILE A 61 -1.77 1.45 4.70
N LEU A 62 -2.05 1.54 6.01
CA LEU A 62 -1.01 1.36 7.01
C LEU A 62 -0.52 -0.08 7.09
N GLU A 63 -1.40 -1.07 7.08
CA GLU A 63 -1.01 -2.48 7.14
C GLU A 63 -0.09 -2.90 5.97
N PRO A 64 -0.41 -2.61 4.69
CA PRO A 64 0.51 -2.84 3.58
C PRO A 64 1.86 -2.13 3.76
N LEU A 65 1.86 -0.87 4.20
CA LEU A 65 3.09 -0.13 4.45
C LEU A 65 3.91 -0.79 5.56
N TYR A 66 3.30 -1.11 6.71
CA TYR A 66 3.99 -1.77 7.81
C TYR A 66 4.57 -3.12 7.41
N LYS A 67 3.86 -3.90 6.59
CA LYS A 67 4.39 -5.15 6.03
C LYS A 67 5.65 -4.90 5.19
N VAL A 68 5.63 -3.91 4.29
CA VAL A 68 6.83 -3.54 3.51
C VAL A 68 8.00 -3.15 4.41
N PHE A 69 7.75 -2.27 5.39
CA PHE A 69 8.81 -1.83 6.31
C PHE A 69 9.36 -2.98 7.15
N ALA A 70 8.50 -3.83 7.72
CA ALA A 70 8.90 -4.96 8.52
C ALA A 70 9.72 -5.98 7.73
N GLN A 71 9.34 -6.23 6.46
CA GLN A 71 10.03 -7.19 5.60
C GLN A 71 11.42 -6.71 5.19
N VAL A 72 11.56 -5.42 4.86
CA VAL A 72 12.87 -4.87 4.48
C VAL A 72 13.80 -4.69 5.69
N VAL A 73 13.26 -4.45 6.89
CA VAL A 73 14.06 -4.27 8.13
C VAL A 73 14.39 -5.59 8.82
N GLY A 74 13.46 -6.56 8.77
CA GLY A 74 13.50 -7.79 9.58
C GLY A 74 14.36 -8.90 8.99
N ASP A 75 14.21 -9.22 7.69
CA ASP A 75 14.99 -10.25 6.99
C ASP A 75 14.73 -10.15 5.47
N VAL A 76 15.68 -9.57 4.73
CA VAL A 76 15.56 -9.28 3.28
C VAL A 76 15.54 -10.56 2.42
N ASP A 77 16.07 -11.68 2.92
CA ASP A 77 16.55 -12.75 2.05
C ASP A 77 15.51 -13.84 1.73
N THR A 78 14.46 -14.04 2.53
CA THR A 78 13.53 -15.18 2.32
C THR A 78 12.12 -14.78 1.92
N THR A 79 11.54 -13.74 2.55
CA THR A 79 10.12 -13.39 2.36
C THR A 79 9.89 -12.08 1.62
N LEU A 80 10.91 -11.24 1.49
CA LEU A 80 10.81 -9.99 0.74
C LEU A 80 10.43 -10.19 -0.74
N PRO A 81 11.00 -11.17 -1.48
CA PRO A 81 10.63 -11.36 -2.90
C PRO A 81 9.14 -11.63 -3.09
N THR A 82 8.53 -12.45 -2.23
CA THR A 82 7.09 -12.77 -2.27
C THR A 82 6.25 -11.52 -2.02
N VAL A 83 6.63 -10.71 -1.04
CA VAL A 83 5.91 -9.46 -0.73
C VAL A 83 6.05 -8.43 -1.86
N LEU A 84 7.22 -8.36 -2.50
CA LEU A 84 7.42 -7.51 -3.67
C LEU A 84 6.54 -7.97 -4.84
N GLU A 85 6.41 -9.27 -5.05
CA GLU A 85 5.53 -9.83 -6.10
C GLU A 85 4.05 -9.54 -5.85
N GLU A 86 3.57 -9.70 -4.60
CA GLU A 86 2.20 -9.33 -4.21
C GLU A 86 1.88 -7.85 -4.46
N LEU A 87 2.90 -6.98 -4.33
CA LEU A 87 2.79 -5.56 -4.57
C LEU A 87 3.06 -5.17 -6.03
N GLY A 88 3.39 -6.13 -6.90
CA GLY A 88 3.72 -5.89 -8.31
C GLY A 88 5.07 -5.22 -8.54
N ILE A 89 5.97 -5.24 -7.55
CA ILE A 89 7.27 -4.58 -7.57
C ILE A 89 8.34 -5.58 -8.05
N ARG A 90 9.15 -5.17 -9.03
CA ARG A 90 10.29 -5.96 -9.50
C ARG A 90 11.60 -5.28 -9.11
N LEU A 91 12.47 -6.03 -8.42
CA LEU A 91 13.84 -5.62 -8.10
C LEU A 91 14.86 -6.50 -8.82
N SER A 92 15.96 -5.89 -9.26
CA SER A 92 17.12 -6.61 -9.79
C SER A 92 17.90 -7.28 -8.65
N LYS A 93 18.76 -8.25 -9.02
CA LYS A 93 19.65 -8.90 -8.05
C LYS A 93 20.62 -7.93 -7.37
N GLU A 94 20.95 -6.82 -8.02
CA GLU A 94 21.82 -5.78 -7.46
C GLU A 94 21.03 -4.86 -6.52
N GLU A 95 19.79 -4.52 -6.90
CA GLU A 95 18.88 -3.73 -6.06
C GLU A 95 18.57 -4.45 -4.74
N MET A 96 18.41 -5.78 -4.76
CA MET A 96 18.21 -6.60 -3.55
C MET A 96 19.40 -6.58 -2.58
N LYS A 97 20.62 -6.26 -3.04
CA LYS A 97 21.83 -6.19 -2.20
C LYS A 97 22.02 -4.82 -1.54
N LEU A 98 21.12 -3.88 -1.80
CA LEU A 98 21.18 -2.57 -1.16
C LEU A 98 20.96 -2.70 0.35
N ASN A 99 21.66 -1.85 1.11
CA ASN A 99 21.40 -1.71 2.55
C ASN A 99 19.92 -1.35 2.82
N ILE A 100 19.43 -1.64 4.02
CA ILE A 100 18.04 -1.46 4.44
C ILE A 100 17.47 -0.08 4.05
N ARG A 101 18.20 1.01 4.33
CA ARG A 101 17.73 2.38 4.04
C ARG A 101 17.54 2.67 2.55
N PRO A 102 18.55 2.47 1.67
CA PRO A 102 18.35 2.64 0.22
C PRO A 102 17.37 1.64 -0.37
N LEU A 103 17.31 0.41 0.12
CA LEU A 103 16.34 -0.60 -0.32
C LEU A 103 14.89 -0.17 -0.01
N LEU A 104 14.62 0.28 1.22
CA LEU A 104 13.32 0.85 1.61
C LEU A 104 12.90 2.00 0.69
N ARG A 105 13.83 2.94 0.43
CA ARG A 105 13.55 4.06 -0.46
C ARG A 105 13.18 3.57 -1.86
N LEU A 106 13.94 2.62 -2.40
CA LEU A 106 13.69 2.07 -3.73
C LEU A 106 12.33 1.36 -3.83
N VAL A 107 12.02 0.50 -2.86
CA VAL A 107 10.74 -0.23 -2.79
C VAL A 107 9.58 0.76 -2.69
N CYS A 108 9.65 1.74 -1.80
CA CYS A 108 8.61 2.76 -1.66
C CYS A 108 8.43 3.59 -2.95
N THR A 109 9.52 3.93 -3.64
CA THR A 109 9.45 4.65 -4.92
C THR A 109 8.80 3.81 -6.01
N LYS A 110 9.15 2.51 -6.13
CA LYS A 110 8.49 1.63 -7.11
C LYS A 110 7.03 1.33 -6.78
N PHE A 111 6.69 1.26 -5.49
CA PHE A 111 5.33 0.99 -5.03
C PHE A 111 4.39 2.18 -5.21
N LEU A 112 4.80 3.36 -4.73
CA LEU A 112 3.96 4.57 -4.72
C LEU A 112 4.03 5.33 -6.05
N GLY A 113 5.01 4.99 -6.90
CA GLY A 113 5.28 5.64 -8.17
C GLY A 113 6.05 6.95 -8.02
N ASP A 114 6.47 7.51 -9.16
CA ASP A 114 7.10 8.83 -9.20
C ASP A 114 6.08 9.93 -8.89
N PHE A 115 6.45 10.82 -7.96
CA PHE A 115 5.71 12.02 -7.60
C PHE A 115 5.44 12.99 -8.76
N ASN A 116 6.12 12.80 -9.90
CA ASN A 116 6.04 13.68 -11.06
C ASN A 116 4.75 13.54 -11.87
N GLY A 117 3.85 12.63 -11.50
CA GLY A 117 2.80 12.17 -12.41
C GLY A 117 1.40 12.75 -12.26
N ASN A 118 0.98 13.35 -11.13
CA ASN A 118 -0.40 13.85 -10.98
C ASN A 118 -0.61 14.73 -9.73
N VAL A 119 -0.04 15.94 -9.74
CA VAL A 119 -0.49 17.03 -8.86
C VAL A 119 -1.87 17.46 -9.36
N ASN A 120 -2.94 16.83 -8.88
CA ASN A 120 -4.29 17.35 -9.09
C ASN A 120 -4.51 18.41 -8.00
N ILE A 121 -4.18 19.66 -8.35
CA ILE A 121 -4.68 20.88 -7.73
C ILE A 121 -6.19 20.95 -7.99
#